data_AF-A0A495IMC5-F1
#
_entry.id   AF-A0A495IMC5-F1
#
_cell.length_a   1.000
_cell.length_b   1.000
_cell.length_c   1.000
_cell.angle_alpha   90.00
_cell.angle_beta   90.00
_cell.angle_gamma   90.00
#
_symmetry.space_group_name_H-M   'P 1'
#
loop_
_entity.id
_entity.type
_entity.pdbx_description
1 polymer ?
#
loop_
_entity_poly.entity_id
_entity_poly.type
_entity_poly.pdbx_seq_one_letter_code
_entity_poly.pdbx_strand_id
1 'polypeptide(L)'
;MATTLHRYSVSETPELAHAIDIVLVTYDELQNNRSAALRRIIDEGSKAIEREREKRIAKRRAAILEHAGSLTDVYPADAAARLKDEWPE
;
A
#
# COMPACT_ATOMS: atom_id res chain seq x y z
N MET A 1 12.50 -33.74 9.28
CA MET A 1 11.89 -32.59 9.97
C MET A 1 11.17 -31.75 8.92
N ALA A 2 9.85 -31.91 8.80
CA ALA A 2 9.06 -31.15 7.82
C ALA A 2 8.83 -29.74 8.38
N THR A 3 9.38 -28.73 7.71
CA THR A 3 9.18 -27.32 8.07
C THR A 3 7.70 -26.95 7.89
N THR A 4 7.02 -26.53 8.96
CA THR A 4 5.59 -26.18 9.03
C THR A 4 5.16 -24.98 8.15
N LEU A 5 6.11 -24.29 7.50
CA LEU A 5 5.85 -23.10 6.69
C LEU A 5 5.45 -23.44 5.25
N HIS A 6 4.51 -22.68 4.71
CA HIS A 6 4.09 -22.78 3.31
C HIS A 6 5.23 -22.42 2.36
N ARG A 7 5.35 -23.15 1.24
CA ARG A 7 6.42 -22.97 0.26
C ARG A 7 5.86 -22.38 -1.03
N TYR A 8 6.46 -21.28 -1.48
CA TYR A 8 6.25 -20.73 -2.81
C TYR A 8 7.43 -21.11 -3.70
N SER A 9 7.17 -21.76 -4.82
CA SER A 9 8.19 -21.99 -5.85
C SER A 9 8.22 -20.79 -6.79
N VAL A 10 9.40 -20.21 -6.99
CA VAL A 10 9.60 -19.07 -7.89
C VAL A 10 10.66 -19.45 -8.91
N SER A 11 10.32 -19.34 -10.19
CA SER A 11 11.28 -19.50 -11.27
C SER A 11 12.13 -18.24 -11.41
N GLU A 12 13.44 -18.41 -11.53
CA GLU A 12 14.35 -17.29 -11.74
C GLU A 12 14.18 -16.75 -13.16
N THR A 13 13.72 -15.50 -13.26
CA THR A 13 13.67 -14.73 -14.51
C THR A 13 14.89 -13.81 -14.61
N PRO A 14 15.24 -13.29 -15.80
CA PRO A 14 16.34 -12.34 -15.95
C PRO A 14 16.22 -11.11 -15.03
N GLU A 15 15.00 -10.60 -14.85
CA GLU A 15 14.72 -9.46 -13.98
C GLU A 15 14.93 -9.81 -12.51
N LEU A 16 14.52 -11.02 -12.10
CA LEU A 16 14.73 -11.49 -10.74
C LEU A 16 16.22 -11.73 -10.46
N ALA A 17 16.95 -12.29 -11.42
CA ALA A 17 18.39 -12.49 -11.31
C ALA A 17 19.11 -11.15 -11.12
N HIS A 18 18.76 -10.15 -11.93
CA HIS A 18 19.30 -8.80 -11.82
C HIS A 18 18.99 -8.15 -10.46
N ALA A 19 17.76 -8.28 -9.97
CA ALA A 19 17.37 -7.75 -8.66
C ALA A 19 18.16 -8.43 -7.51
N ILE A 20 18.38 -9.74 -7.60
CA ILE A 20 19.22 -10.47 -6.64
C ILE A 20 20.65 -9.96 -6.69
N ASP A 21 21.23 -9.77 -7.88
CA ASP A 21 22.61 -9.33 -8.02
C ASP A 21 22.81 -7.93 -7.44
N ILE A 22 21.85 -7.00 -7.63
CA ILE A 22 21.87 -5.69 -6.97
C ILE A 22 21.93 -5.83 -5.45
N VAL A 23 21.10 -6.71 -4.87
CA VAL A 23 21.08 -6.93 -3.42
C VAL A 23 22.38 -7.56 -2.93
N LEU A 24 22.94 -8.53 -3.66
CA LEU A 24 24.21 -9.15 -3.30
C LEU A 24 25.39 -8.17 -3.33
N VAL A 25 25.36 -7.18 -4.24
CA VAL A 25 26.36 -6.10 -4.28
C VAL A 25 26.14 -5.07 -3.16
N THR A 26 24.89 -4.85 -2.76
CA THR A 26 24.55 -3.85 -1.75
C THR A 26 24.79 -4.34 -0.32
N TYR A 27 24.59 -5.64 -0.07
CA TYR A 27 24.65 -6.25 1.25
C TYR A 27 25.72 -7.35 1.27
N ASP A 28 26.93 -6.99 1.70
CA ASP A 28 28.09 -7.89 1.74
C ASP A 28 27.83 -9.15 2.59
N GLU A 29 27.01 -9.04 3.64
CA GLU A 29 26.63 -10.17 4.50
C GLU A 29 25.76 -11.22 3.79
N LEU A 30 25.19 -10.89 2.64
CA LEU A 30 24.36 -11.78 1.84
C LEU A 30 25.11 -12.41 0.67
N GLN A 31 26.40 -12.08 0.47
CA GLN A 31 27.18 -12.61 -0.64
C GLN A 31 27.12 -14.14 -0.68
N ASN A 32 26.88 -14.68 -1.88
CA ASN A 32 26.69 -16.10 -2.16
C ASN A 32 25.40 -16.74 -1.57
N ASN A 33 24.48 -15.94 -1.00
CA ASN A 33 23.21 -16.44 -0.48
C ASN A 33 22.00 -15.82 -1.20
N ARG A 34 21.74 -16.30 -2.44
CA ARG A 34 20.61 -15.85 -3.28
C ARG A 34 19.26 -15.98 -2.58
N SER A 35 19.05 -17.02 -1.78
CA SER A 35 17.81 -17.22 -1.02
C SER A 35 17.62 -16.22 0.12
N ALA A 36 18.71 -15.73 0.73
CA ALA A 36 18.64 -14.65 1.71
C ALA A 36 18.44 -13.29 1.02
N ALA A 37 19.09 -13.07 -0.12
CA ALA A 37 18.86 -11.89 -0.96
C ALA A 37 17.39 -11.79 -1.41
N LEU A 38 16.78 -12.89 -1.86
CA LEU A 38 15.36 -12.92 -2.23
C LEU A 38 14.44 -12.57 -1.05
N ARG A 39 14.73 -13.09 0.15
CA ARG A 39 13.97 -12.72 1.35
C ARG A 39 14.10 -11.23 1.67
N ARG A 40 15.29 -10.65 1.48
CA ARG A 40 15.49 -9.21 1.68
C ARG A 40 14.74 -8.38 0.66
N ILE A 41 14.72 -8.79 -0.62
CA ILE A 41 13.91 -8.13 -1.67
C ILE A 41 12.43 -8.11 -1.28
N ILE A 42 11.89 -9.25 -0.82
CA ILE A 42 10.49 -9.35 -0.41
C ILE A 42 10.19 -8.45 0.79
N ASP A 43 11.10 -8.39 1.77
CA ASP A 43 10.94 -7.55 2.96
C ASP A 43 11.01 -6.04 2.63
N GLU A 44 11.91 -5.62 1.75
CA GLU A 44 11.94 -4.22 1.29
C GLU A 44 10.72 -3.89 0.42
N GLY A 45 10.28 -4.85 -0.40
CA GLY A 45 9.08 -4.74 -1.23
C GLY A 45 7.80 -4.58 -0.41
N SER A 46 7.63 -5.37 0.65
CA SER A 46 6.46 -5.27 1.55
C SER A 46 6.39 -3.90 2.21
N LYS A 47 7.52 -3.41 2.76
CA LYS A 47 7.64 -2.07 3.33
C LYS A 47 7.31 -0.98 2.32
N ALA A 48 7.74 -1.13 1.07
CA ALA A 48 7.43 -0.16 0.02
C ALA A 48 5.92 -0.10 -0.28
N ILE A 49 5.27 -1.26 -0.36
CA ILE A 49 3.82 -1.37 -0.58
C ILE A 49 3.04 -0.78 0.61
N GLU A 50 3.47 -1.05 1.84
CA GLU A 50 2.86 -0.49 3.05
C GLU A 50 2.94 1.05 3.06
N ARG A 51 4.11 1.62 2.77
CA ARG A 51 4.29 3.07 2.67
C ARG A 51 3.39 3.70 1.59
N GLU A 52 3.25 3.05 0.44
CA GLU A 52 2.36 3.52 -0.62
C GLU A 52 0.89 3.47 -0.18
N ARG A 53 0.48 2.42 0.53
CA ARG A 53 -0.87 2.31 1.10
C ARG A 53 -1.14 3.42 2.12
N GLU A 54 -0.19 3.68 3.01
CA GLU A 54 -0.30 4.76 4.00
C GLU A 54 -0.39 6.14 3.34
N LYS A 55 0.42 6.42 2.32
CA LYS A 55 0.34 7.65 1.54
C LYS A 55 -1.04 7.85 0.92
N ARG A 56 -1.63 6.80 0.34
CA ARG A 56 -2.99 6.86 -0.24
C ARG A 56 -4.05 7.16 0.82
N ILE A 57 -3.95 6.53 1.99
CA ILE A 57 -4.86 6.80 3.12
C ILE A 57 -4.70 8.24 3.61
N ALA A 58 -3.46 8.71 3.78
CA ALA A 58 -3.17 10.06 4.20
C ALA A 58 -3.71 11.10 3.21
N LYS A 59 -3.48 10.90 1.90
CA LYS A 59 -4.03 11.76 0.84
C LYS A 59 -5.56 11.82 0.89
N ARG A 60 -6.22 10.68 1.07
CA ARG A 60 -7.68 10.62 1.20
C ARG A 60 -8.16 11.38 2.44
N ARG A 61 -7.50 11.18 3.59
CA ARG A 61 -7.85 11.88 4.84
C ARG A 61 -7.64 13.39 4.71
N ALA A 62 -6.56 13.82 4.09
CA ALA A 62 -6.28 15.23 3.85
C ALA A 62 -7.40 15.88 3.01
N ALA A 63 -7.81 15.25 1.90
CA ALA A 63 -8.90 15.75 1.07
C ALA A 63 -10.25 15.81 1.83
N ILE A 64 -10.54 14.83 2.69
CA ILE A 64 -11.74 14.87 3.54
C ILE A 64 -11.67 16.04 4.51
N LEU A 65 -10.54 16.23 5.20
CA LEU A 65 -10.38 17.31 6.18
C LEU A 65 -10.38 18.70 5.54
N GLU A 66 -9.79 18.84 4.35
CA GLU A 66 -9.77 20.09 3.58
C GLU A 66 -11.18 20.57 3.23
N HIS A 67 -12.10 19.64 2.93
CA HIS A 67 -13.48 19.96 2.59
C HIS A 67 -14.46 19.76 3.75
N ALA A 68 -14.02 19.23 4.89
CA ALA A 68 -14.88 19.02 6.05
C ALA A 68 -15.32 20.37 6.59
N GLY A 69 -16.64 20.61 6.57
CA GLY A 69 -17.23 21.85 7.07
C GLY A 69 -17.06 23.06 6.14
N SER A 70 -16.54 22.89 4.91
CA SER A 70 -16.51 23.98 3.92
C SER A 70 -17.92 24.43 3.48
N LEU A 71 -18.93 23.60 3.75
CA LEU A 71 -20.34 23.88 3.51
C LEU A 71 -21.15 24.03 4.81
N THR A 72 -20.49 24.16 5.97
CA THR A 72 -21.17 24.52 7.21
C THR A 72 -21.85 25.88 7.01
N ASP A 73 -23.12 25.98 7.42
CA ASP A 73 -24.00 27.15 7.26
C ASP A 73 -24.43 27.49 5.81
N VAL A 74 -23.96 26.76 4.79
CA VAL A 74 -24.46 26.91 3.41
C VAL A 74 -25.87 26.35 3.27
N TYR A 75 -26.17 25.27 3.98
CA TYR A 75 -27.49 24.66 3.99
C TYR A 75 -28.19 24.95 5.32
N PRO A 76 -29.44 25.45 5.29
CA PRO A 76 -30.23 25.57 6.51
C PRO A 76 -30.48 24.18 7.12
N ALA A 77 -30.71 24.13 8.44
CA ALA A 77 -30.82 22.88 9.19
C ALA A 77 -31.90 21.91 8.66
N ASP A 78 -32.91 22.43 7.97
CA ASP A 78 -34.03 21.70 7.35
C ASP A 78 -33.87 21.49 5.83
N ALA A 79 -32.73 21.84 5.23
CA ALA A 79 -32.50 21.73 3.78
C ALA A 79 -32.74 20.33 3.23
N ALA A 80 -32.32 19.29 3.97
CA ALA A 80 -32.51 17.90 3.55
C ALA A 80 -33.98 17.46 3.60
N ALA A 81 -34.80 18.06 4.47
CA ALA A 81 -36.24 17.79 4.52
C ALA A 81 -36.96 18.52 3.37
N ARG A 82 -36.63 19.80 3.14
CA ARG A 82 -37.19 20.56 2.01
C ARG A 82 -36.88 19.94 0.65
N LEU A 83 -35.66 19.46 0.44
CA LEU A 83 -35.27 18.78 -0.80
C LEU A 83 -36.05 17.48 -1.05
N LYS A 84 -36.48 16.79 0.02
CA LYS A 84 -37.33 15.59 -0.10
C LYS A 84 -38.78 15.95 -0.38
N ASP A 85 -39.27 17.03 0.22
CA ASP A 85 -40.63 17.52 -0.03
C ASP A 85 -40.80 18.05 -1.47
N GLU A 86 -39.72 18.55 -2.09
CA GLU A 86 -39.71 19.00 -3.49
C GLU A 86 -39.80 17.86 -4.52
N TRP A 87 -39.53 16.62 -4.12
CA TRP A 87 -39.65 15.43 -4.97
C TRP A 87 -40.54 14.38 -4.30
N PRO A 88 -41.87 14.54 -4.38
CA PRO A 88 -42.78 13.47 -3.99
C PRO A 88 -42.70 12.34 -5.03
N GLU A 89 -42.25 11.17 -4.56
CA GLU A 89 -41.99 9.89 -5.27
C GLU A 89 -40.58 9.69 -5.86
#